data_AF-A0A552LVS3-F1
#
_entry.id   AF-A0A552LVS3-F1
#
_cell.length_a   1.000
_cell.length_b   1.000
_cell.length_c   1.000
_cell.angle_alpha   90.00
_cell.angle_beta   90.00
_cell.angle_gamma   90.00
#
_symmetry.space_group_name_H-M   'P 1'
#
loop_
_entity.id
_entity.type
_entity.pdbx_description
1 polymer ?
#
loop_
_entity_poly.entity_id
_entity_poly.type
_entity_poly.pdbx_seq_one_letter_code
_entity_poly.pdbx_strand_id
1 'polypeptide(L)'
;MNVSGGTLSDFTQVDGNSYTAIFTADDAVETTGSVSVAADSYSDAAGNNGGAGTDTVTIDTLNPTVGITFDSSTLTGQNFSTTVNFQFSEAVSFTASNVTLTNGVLSNFTGSGSSYTATFTATNFQNSTGTVAVSNDYFDTAGNQGAANSANIAMTVGGGPDPNDGPSGGASVIGSGTILADVITGSTGNDSLSGLDGADTISGGDGNDTINGGTGADIISGGTGNDNISGIGGFDLIYGGSGNDSLTGNNGNDTIVGGFGNDSLTGGTGSNTFQFLSIYDQQDVITDYGADGNTIVFDITGASAFTSLGSAVLGTTTYTGAIAGGYLTYSGGVLSYDADGSAGSTFSPLAIVTVTETITRTLSDTNVLFQAL
;
A
#
# COMPACT_ATOMS: atom_id res chain seq x y z
N MET A 1 2.39 -23.50 -54.22
CA MET A 1 1.74 -22.73 -53.13
C MET A 1 2.81 -22.32 -52.16
N ASN A 2 2.86 -21.05 -51.78
CA ASN A 2 3.73 -20.56 -50.72
C ASN A 2 2.86 -20.10 -49.56
N VAL A 3 3.27 -20.46 -48.34
CA VAL A 3 2.58 -20.12 -47.09
C VAL A 3 3.60 -19.46 -46.17
N SER A 4 3.20 -18.41 -45.46
CA SER A 4 4.02 -17.69 -44.47
C SER A 4 3.19 -17.37 -43.24
N GLY A 5 3.83 -17.37 -42.06
CA GLY A 5 3.20 -17.09 -40.76
C GLY A 5 2.27 -18.19 -40.25
N GLY A 6 2.38 -19.40 -40.80
CA GLY A 6 1.53 -20.52 -40.41
C GLY A 6 1.68 -21.72 -41.33
N THR A 7 0.75 -22.66 -41.18
CA THR A 7 0.66 -23.89 -41.97
C THR A 7 -0.71 -23.99 -42.65
N LEU A 8 -0.77 -24.77 -43.74
CA LEU A 8 -2.00 -25.02 -44.48
C LEU A 8 -2.30 -26.53 -44.44
N SER A 9 -3.56 -26.89 -44.17
CA SER A 9 -4.01 -28.27 -44.24
C SER A 9 -4.00 -28.80 -45.68
N ASP A 10 -4.26 -30.11 -45.82
CA ASP A 10 -4.56 -30.70 -47.12
C ASP A 10 -5.80 -30.02 -47.75
N PHE A 11 -5.80 -29.96 -49.08
CA PHE A 11 -6.92 -29.42 -49.84
C PHE A 11 -8.09 -30.40 -49.87
N THR A 12 -9.28 -29.87 -49.63
CA THR A 12 -10.53 -30.57 -49.88
C THR A 12 -11.20 -29.94 -51.09
N GLN A 13 -11.49 -30.75 -52.12
CA GLN A 13 -12.26 -30.29 -53.26
C GLN A 13 -13.70 -30.02 -52.83
N VAL A 14 -14.19 -28.82 -53.09
CA VAL A 14 -15.58 -28.43 -52.84
C VAL A 14 -16.45 -28.76 -54.04
N ASP A 15 -15.97 -28.41 -55.25
CA ASP A 15 -16.60 -28.75 -56.53
C ASP A 15 -15.54 -28.83 -57.65
N GLY A 16 -15.97 -28.93 -58.91
CA GLY A 16 -15.08 -29.05 -60.08
C GLY A 16 -14.07 -27.91 -60.26
N ASN A 17 -14.27 -26.77 -59.59
CA ASN A 17 -13.50 -25.55 -59.78
C ASN A 17 -13.02 -24.91 -58.47
N SER A 18 -13.42 -25.43 -57.31
CA SER A 18 -13.18 -24.82 -56.00
C SER A 18 -12.55 -25.81 -55.02
N TYR A 19 -11.54 -25.34 -54.30
CA TYR A 19 -10.85 -26.10 -53.25
C TYR A 19 -10.82 -25.26 -51.98
N THR A 20 -10.85 -25.93 -50.82
CA THR A 20 -10.71 -25.31 -49.51
C THR A 20 -9.59 -25.96 -48.72
N ALA A 21 -8.95 -25.20 -47.85
CA ALA A 21 -7.97 -25.66 -46.87
C ALA A 21 -8.02 -24.75 -45.64
N ILE A 22 -7.56 -25.26 -44.50
CA ILE A 22 -7.51 -24.51 -43.24
C ILE A 22 -6.11 -23.95 -43.07
N PHE A 23 -6.01 -22.64 -42.87
CA PHE A 23 -4.79 -21.99 -42.44
C PHE A 23 -4.74 -21.96 -40.92
N THR A 24 -3.65 -22.47 -40.34
CA THR A 24 -3.38 -22.44 -38.90
C THR A 24 -2.18 -21.54 -38.68
N ALA A 25 -2.37 -20.46 -37.94
CA ALA A 25 -1.31 -19.51 -37.58
C ALA A 25 -0.19 -20.19 -36.77
N ASP A 26 1.03 -19.66 -36.90
CA ASP A 26 2.11 -20.00 -35.97
C ASP A 26 1.75 -19.51 -34.53
N ASP A 27 2.29 -20.20 -33.53
CA ASP A 27 2.08 -19.86 -32.12
C ASP A 27 3.03 -18.73 -31.66
N ALA A 28 2.57 -17.91 -30.71
CA ALA A 28 3.31 -16.79 -30.14
C ALA A 28 3.91 -15.80 -31.17
N VAL A 29 3.13 -15.42 -32.19
CA VAL A 29 3.54 -14.43 -33.19
C VAL A 29 2.52 -13.32 -33.36
N GLU A 30 3.02 -12.12 -33.63
CA GLU A 30 2.25 -10.97 -34.09
C GLU A 30 2.75 -10.59 -35.49
N THR A 31 2.03 -11.00 -36.53
CA THR A 31 2.50 -10.88 -37.92
C THR A 31 1.35 -10.96 -38.94
N THR A 32 1.68 -10.94 -40.24
CA THR A 32 0.72 -11.22 -41.31
C THR A 32 0.95 -12.61 -41.89
N GLY A 33 -0.06 -13.47 -41.78
CA GLY A 33 -0.13 -14.74 -42.50
C GLY A 33 -0.46 -14.52 -43.97
N SER A 34 0.10 -15.34 -44.86
CA SER A 34 -0.25 -15.27 -46.28
C SER A 34 -0.26 -16.64 -46.94
N VAL A 35 -1.14 -16.79 -47.92
CA VAL A 35 -1.20 -17.94 -48.82
C VAL A 35 -1.18 -17.42 -50.26
N SER A 36 -0.30 -17.98 -51.09
CA SER A 36 -0.19 -17.61 -52.50
C SER A 36 -0.07 -18.80 -53.44
N VAL A 37 -0.76 -18.70 -54.57
CA VAL A 37 -0.66 -19.59 -55.73
C VAL A 37 0.23 -18.90 -56.76
N ALA A 38 1.27 -19.59 -57.22
CA ALA A 38 2.15 -19.06 -58.25
C ALA A 38 1.50 -19.22 -59.64
N ALA A 39 1.80 -18.31 -60.57
CA ALA A 39 1.42 -18.49 -61.96
C ALA A 39 2.03 -19.80 -62.51
N ASP A 40 1.32 -20.41 -63.44
CA ASP A 40 1.73 -21.66 -64.10
C ASP A 40 1.85 -22.89 -63.18
N SER A 41 1.48 -22.79 -61.89
CA SER A 41 1.56 -23.93 -60.96
C SER A 41 0.40 -24.92 -61.06
N TYR A 42 -0.57 -24.64 -61.93
CA TYR A 42 -1.72 -25.49 -62.25
C TYR A 42 -2.15 -25.22 -63.69
N SER A 43 -2.95 -26.13 -64.26
CA SER A 43 -3.51 -25.98 -65.60
C SER A 43 -4.97 -26.44 -65.64
N ASP A 44 -5.72 -25.94 -66.62
CA ASP A 44 -7.05 -26.49 -66.92
C ASP A 44 -6.95 -27.83 -67.68
N ALA A 45 -8.11 -28.45 -67.97
CA ALA A 45 -8.19 -29.72 -68.69
C ALA A 45 -7.74 -29.63 -70.16
N ALA A 46 -7.69 -28.42 -70.73
CA ALA A 46 -7.17 -28.17 -72.07
C ALA A 46 -5.64 -27.88 -72.06
N GLY A 47 -5.02 -27.84 -70.88
CA GLY A 47 -3.59 -27.60 -70.69
C GLY A 47 -3.20 -26.12 -70.66
N ASN A 48 -4.16 -25.19 -70.53
CA ASN A 48 -3.84 -23.78 -70.35
C ASN A 48 -3.37 -23.55 -68.91
N ASN A 49 -2.26 -22.83 -68.74
CA ASN A 49 -1.72 -22.54 -67.42
C ASN A 49 -2.58 -21.54 -66.62
N GLY A 50 -2.59 -21.74 -65.31
CA GLY A 50 -3.28 -20.91 -64.34
C GLY A 50 -2.54 -19.61 -63.98
N GLY A 51 -3.28 -18.62 -63.49
CA GLY A 51 -2.73 -17.35 -63.02
C GLY A 51 -2.24 -17.41 -61.57
N ALA A 52 -1.57 -16.34 -61.12
CA ALA A 52 -1.18 -16.18 -59.70
C ALA A 52 -2.32 -15.56 -58.87
N GLY A 53 -2.29 -15.80 -57.56
CA GLY A 53 -3.20 -15.18 -56.59
C GLY A 53 -2.63 -15.22 -55.18
N THR A 54 -3.02 -14.27 -54.33
CA THR A 54 -2.57 -14.20 -52.93
C THR A 54 -3.69 -13.66 -52.05
N ASP A 55 -3.72 -14.12 -50.81
CA ASP A 55 -4.57 -13.57 -49.74
C ASP A 55 -3.79 -13.52 -48.42
N THR A 56 -4.22 -12.65 -47.50
CA THR A 56 -3.51 -12.37 -46.24
C THR A 56 -4.46 -12.30 -45.05
N VAL A 57 -3.97 -12.66 -43.87
CA VAL A 57 -4.69 -12.54 -42.61
C VAL A 57 -3.77 -11.97 -41.53
N THR A 58 -4.26 -11.06 -40.70
CA THR A 58 -3.53 -10.59 -39.52
C THR A 58 -3.54 -11.69 -38.46
N ILE A 59 -2.37 -11.97 -37.87
CA ILE A 59 -2.18 -12.97 -36.84
C ILE A 59 -1.70 -12.26 -35.59
N ASP A 60 -2.39 -12.53 -34.49
CA ASP A 60 -1.98 -12.15 -33.16
C ASP A 60 -2.25 -13.32 -32.22
N THR A 61 -1.21 -14.14 -32.02
CA THR A 61 -1.20 -15.28 -31.07
C THR A 61 -0.19 -15.04 -29.95
N LEU A 62 0.40 -13.84 -29.88
CA LEU A 62 1.39 -13.50 -28.89
C LEU A 62 0.68 -13.04 -27.62
N ASN A 63 0.97 -13.67 -26.50
CA ASN A 63 0.38 -13.27 -25.23
C ASN A 63 0.97 -11.95 -24.74
N PRO A 64 0.15 -11.02 -24.21
CA PRO A 64 0.65 -9.79 -23.62
C PRO A 64 1.44 -10.09 -22.33
N THR A 65 2.47 -9.29 -22.08
CA THR A 65 3.30 -9.38 -20.86
C THR A 65 3.24 -8.07 -20.08
N VAL A 66 3.57 -8.10 -18.79
CA VAL A 66 3.61 -6.90 -17.92
C VAL A 66 4.94 -6.78 -17.21
N GLY A 67 5.55 -5.60 -17.26
CA GLY A 67 6.64 -5.17 -16.40
C GLY A 67 6.09 -4.36 -15.21
N ILE A 68 6.57 -4.66 -14.00
CA ILE A 68 6.17 -3.96 -12.78
C ILE A 68 7.42 -3.33 -12.16
N THR A 69 7.38 -2.02 -11.94
CA THR A 69 8.51 -1.27 -11.37
C THR A 69 8.03 -0.29 -10.31
N PHE A 70 8.84 -0.06 -9.29
CA PHE A 70 8.61 0.98 -8.28
C PHE A 70 9.55 2.16 -8.52
N ASP A 71 9.05 3.38 -8.32
CA ASP A 71 9.89 4.59 -8.40
C ASP A 71 10.94 4.63 -7.28
N SER A 72 10.60 4.08 -6.10
CA SER A 72 11.51 3.90 -4.97
C SER A 72 12.12 2.50 -4.94
N SER A 73 13.38 2.40 -4.53
CA SER A 73 14.04 1.10 -4.30
C SER A 73 13.72 0.47 -2.95
N THR A 74 13.40 1.32 -1.96
CA THR A 74 13.15 0.92 -0.57
C THR A 74 12.13 1.87 0.06
N LEU A 75 11.22 1.32 0.87
CA LEU A 75 10.32 2.09 1.74
C LEU A 75 10.85 2.05 3.18
N THR A 76 10.62 3.12 3.92
CA THR A 76 11.02 3.28 5.33
C THR A 76 9.83 3.68 6.20
N GLY A 77 9.98 3.60 7.52
CA GLY A 77 8.98 4.13 8.45
C GLY A 77 8.68 5.63 8.29
N GLN A 78 9.54 6.40 7.62
CA GLN A 78 9.29 7.82 7.33
C GLN A 78 8.87 8.08 5.87
N ASN A 79 9.07 7.11 4.98
CA ASN A 79 8.68 7.18 3.58
C ASN A 79 8.10 5.84 3.14
N PHE A 80 6.80 5.69 3.39
CA PHE A 80 6.11 4.41 3.35
C PHE A 80 5.22 4.21 2.12
N SER A 81 5.34 5.09 1.12
CA SER A 81 4.63 4.95 -0.14
C SER A 81 5.51 5.23 -1.35
N THR A 82 5.15 4.65 -2.49
CA THR A 82 5.82 4.90 -3.77
C THR A 82 4.84 4.72 -4.92
N THR A 83 5.12 5.36 -6.05
CA THR A 83 4.45 5.01 -7.30
C THR A 83 4.93 3.65 -7.79
N VAL A 84 3.99 2.83 -8.25
CA VAL A 84 4.22 1.59 -9.00
C VAL A 84 3.72 1.79 -10.44
N ASN A 85 4.56 1.41 -11.40
CA ASN A 85 4.28 1.48 -12.82
C ASN A 85 4.09 0.06 -13.38
N PHE A 86 3.02 -0.12 -14.15
CA PHE A 86 2.71 -1.33 -14.90
C PHE A 86 2.83 -1.01 -16.39
N GLN A 87 3.81 -1.64 -17.05
CA GLN A 87 4.04 -1.47 -18.48
C GLN A 87 3.76 -2.78 -19.20
N PHE A 88 2.70 -2.80 -20.00
CA PHE A 88 2.35 -3.96 -20.82
C PHE A 88 3.09 -3.90 -22.17
N SER A 89 3.32 -5.07 -22.79
CA SER A 89 3.90 -5.15 -24.15
C SER A 89 2.99 -4.52 -25.22
N GLU A 90 1.70 -4.41 -24.92
CA GLU A 90 0.65 -3.95 -25.82
C GLU A 90 -0.58 -3.46 -25.04
N ALA A 91 -1.63 -3.04 -25.75
CA ALA A 91 -2.83 -2.52 -25.13
C ALA A 91 -3.69 -3.64 -24.51
N VAL A 92 -4.07 -3.48 -23.24
CA VAL A 92 -4.84 -4.47 -22.49
C VAL A 92 -6.06 -3.85 -21.80
N SER A 93 -7.01 -4.70 -21.39
CA SER A 93 -8.02 -4.32 -20.41
C SER A 93 -7.54 -4.72 -19.01
N PHE A 94 -7.02 -3.75 -18.26
CA PHE A 94 -6.43 -3.97 -16.93
C PHE A 94 -7.02 -3.04 -15.87
N THR A 95 -7.26 -3.58 -14.67
CA THR A 95 -7.85 -2.85 -13.54
C THR A 95 -7.17 -3.25 -12.23
N ALA A 96 -7.41 -2.49 -11.15
CA ALA A 96 -6.85 -2.80 -9.84
C ALA A 96 -7.24 -4.20 -9.30
N SER A 97 -8.36 -4.79 -9.73
CA SER A 97 -8.75 -6.14 -9.30
C SER A 97 -7.89 -7.26 -9.89
N ASN A 98 -7.06 -6.95 -10.89
CA ASN A 98 -6.07 -7.87 -11.43
C ASN A 98 -4.77 -7.89 -10.62
N VAL A 99 -4.66 -7.06 -9.59
CA VAL A 99 -3.48 -6.91 -8.73
C VAL A 99 -3.73 -7.55 -7.37
N THR A 100 -2.82 -8.42 -6.95
CA THR A 100 -2.74 -8.95 -5.59
C THR A 100 -1.56 -8.32 -4.87
N LEU A 101 -1.76 -7.94 -3.61
CA LEU A 101 -0.76 -7.25 -2.80
C LEU A 101 -0.38 -8.06 -1.57
N THR A 102 0.82 -7.85 -1.06
CA THR A 102 1.25 -8.35 0.25
C THR A 102 1.97 -7.23 0.99
N ASN A 103 1.62 -7.05 2.27
CA ASN A 103 2.14 -5.99 3.16
C ASN A 103 1.99 -4.56 2.61
N GLY A 104 0.96 -4.34 1.79
CA GLY A 104 0.67 -3.04 1.23
C GLY A 104 -0.73 -2.96 0.64
N VAL A 105 -1.13 -1.74 0.32
CA VAL A 105 -2.38 -1.39 -0.33
C VAL A 105 -2.11 -0.51 -1.56
N LEU A 106 -3.05 -0.49 -2.50
CA LEU A 106 -2.94 0.25 -3.74
C LEU A 106 -4.02 1.33 -3.81
N SER A 107 -3.63 2.56 -4.13
CA SER A 107 -4.53 3.69 -4.36
C SER A 107 -4.16 4.44 -5.64
N ASN A 108 -4.98 5.41 -6.04
CA ASN A 108 -4.73 6.27 -7.21
C ASN A 108 -4.43 5.50 -8.51
N PHE A 109 -5.12 4.37 -8.73
CA PHE A 109 -4.92 3.56 -9.92
C PHE A 109 -5.46 4.27 -11.17
N THR A 110 -4.56 4.58 -12.10
CA THR A 110 -4.88 5.30 -13.34
C THR A 110 -4.10 4.73 -14.51
N GLY A 111 -4.65 4.77 -15.72
CA GLY A 111 -3.94 4.29 -16.91
C GLY A 111 -4.87 3.93 -18.05
N SER A 112 -4.28 3.65 -19.21
CA SER A 112 -5.01 3.19 -20.39
C SER A 112 -4.07 2.56 -21.41
N GLY A 113 -4.60 1.67 -22.26
CA GLY A 113 -3.82 1.02 -23.29
C GLY A 113 -2.78 0.11 -22.67
N SER A 114 -1.49 0.44 -22.82
CA SER A 114 -0.38 -0.39 -22.34
C SER A 114 0.30 0.13 -21.07
N SER A 115 -0.16 1.24 -20.48
CA SER A 115 0.53 1.88 -19.36
C SER A 115 -0.44 2.27 -18.24
N TYR A 116 -0.11 1.83 -17.02
CA TYR A 116 -0.87 2.09 -15.81
C TYR A 116 0.05 2.44 -14.65
N THR A 117 -0.43 3.29 -13.75
CA THR A 117 0.28 3.72 -12.55
C THR A 117 -0.65 3.64 -11.35
N ALA A 118 -0.09 3.41 -10.18
CA ALA A 118 -0.80 3.49 -8.92
C ALA A 118 0.16 3.86 -7.78
N THR A 119 -0.37 4.21 -6.61
CA THR A 119 0.41 4.42 -5.39
C THR A 119 0.36 3.15 -4.55
N PHE A 120 1.52 2.55 -4.27
CA PHE A 120 1.66 1.47 -3.29
C PHE A 120 2.01 2.10 -1.94
N THR A 121 1.25 1.77 -0.91
CA THR A 121 1.49 2.19 0.47
C THR A 121 1.73 0.95 1.33
N ALA A 122 2.88 0.88 1.99
CA ALA A 122 3.21 -0.20 2.90
C ALA A 122 2.26 -0.19 4.12
N THR A 123 1.88 -1.37 4.59
CA THR A 123 1.00 -1.52 5.77
C THR A 123 1.65 -2.33 6.89
N ASN A 124 2.89 -2.80 6.71
CA ASN A 124 3.59 -3.60 7.72
C ASN A 124 5.10 -3.62 7.46
N PHE A 125 5.86 -2.81 8.19
CA PHE A 125 7.33 -2.79 8.13
C PHE A 125 8.04 -3.88 8.93
N GLN A 126 7.31 -4.66 9.73
CA GLN A 126 7.85 -5.86 10.39
C GLN A 126 8.21 -6.96 9.38
N ASN A 127 7.73 -6.83 8.13
CA ASN A 127 8.17 -7.65 7.02
C ASN A 127 9.16 -6.88 6.15
N SER A 128 10.24 -7.53 5.73
CA SER A 128 11.28 -6.90 4.91
C SER A 128 10.86 -6.60 3.47
N THR A 129 9.67 -7.05 3.04
CA THR A 129 9.26 -7.02 1.63
C THR A 129 7.75 -6.79 1.46
N GLY A 130 7.41 -5.83 0.61
CA GLY A 130 6.06 -5.66 0.05
C GLY A 130 6.02 -6.22 -1.37
N THR A 131 4.91 -6.83 -1.79
CA THR A 131 4.79 -7.46 -3.11
C THR A 131 3.59 -6.91 -3.87
N VAL A 132 3.80 -6.61 -5.14
CA VAL A 132 2.75 -6.33 -6.13
C VAL A 132 2.79 -7.45 -7.17
N ALA A 133 1.71 -8.21 -7.30
CA ALA A 133 1.58 -9.29 -8.26
C ALA A 133 0.40 -9.06 -9.19
N VAL A 134 0.58 -9.36 -10.48
CA VAL A 134 -0.46 -9.34 -11.50
C VAL A 134 -0.71 -10.79 -11.94
N SER A 135 -1.96 -11.25 -11.88
CA SER A 135 -2.32 -12.58 -12.38
C SER A 135 -2.30 -12.63 -13.90
N ASN A 136 -2.48 -13.80 -14.49
CA ASN A 136 -2.66 -13.96 -15.94
C ASN A 136 -4.08 -13.60 -16.42
N ASP A 137 -4.97 -13.11 -15.55
CA ASP A 137 -6.37 -12.83 -15.88
C ASP A 137 -6.56 -11.43 -16.51
N TYR A 138 -5.69 -11.08 -17.45
CA TYR A 138 -5.84 -9.92 -18.31
C TYR A 138 -5.68 -10.33 -19.76
N PHE A 139 -6.26 -9.56 -20.67
CA PHE A 139 -6.32 -9.88 -22.09
C PHE A 139 -6.00 -8.64 -22.93
N ASP A 140 -5.36 -8.87 -24.07
CA ASP A 140 -5.21 -7.88 -25.13
C ASP A 140 -6.52 -7.70 -25.92
N THR A 141 -6.46 -6.93 -27.01
CA THR A 141 -7.61 -6.70 -27.90
C THR A 141 -7.98 -7.89 -28.79
N ALA A 142 -7.04 -8.81 -29.05
CA ALA A 142 -7.26 -10.05 -29.80
C ALA A 142 -7.85 -11.17 -28.91
N GLY A 143 -7.80 -10.99 -27.59
CA GLY A 143 -8.28 -11.94 -26.58
C GLY A 143 -7.21 -12.93 -26.11
N ASN A 144 -5.92 -12.69 -26.37
CA ASN A 144 -4.86 -13.56 -25.85
C ASN A 144 -4.68 -13.32 -24.35
N GLN A 145 -4.45 -14.40 -23.61
CA GLN A 145 -4.30 -14.34 -22.16
C GLN A 145 -2.91 -13.84 -21.78
N GLY A 146 -2.84 -12.92 -20.82
CA GLY A 146 -1.60 -12.35 -20.36
C GLY A 146 -0.70 -13.28 -19.56
N ALA A 147 0.57 -12.89 -19.41
CA ALA A 147 1.51 -13.57 -18.53
C ALA A 147 1.51 -12.95 -17.12
N ALA A 148 1.44 -13.78 -16.08
CA ALA A 148 1.57 -13.31 -14.70
C ALA A 148 2.98 -12.78 -14.43
N ASN A 149 3.09 -11.75 -13.59
CA ASN A 149 4.36 -11.24 -13.11
C ASN A 149 4.22 -10.64 -11.71
N SER A 150 5.32 -10.51 -10.97
CA SER A 150 5.35 -9.83 -9.69
C SER A 150 6.62 -9.02 -9.52
N ALA A 151 6.52 -7.97 -8.71
CA ALA A 151 7.67 -7.21 -8.25
C ALA A 151 7.58 -7.02 -6.74
N ASN A 152 8.76 -7.02 -6.13
CA ASN A 152 8.93 -6.81 -4.70
C ASN A 152 9.57 -5.45 -4.47
N ILE A 153 9.15 -4.77 -3.42
CA ILE A 153 9.80 -3.59 -2.89
C ILE A 153 10.37 -3.92 -1.50
N ALA A 154 11.62 -3.55 -1.28
CA ALA A 154 12.23 -3.68 0.04
C ALA A 154 11.53 -2.71 1.00
N MET A 155 11.18 -3.21 2.18
CA MET A 155 10.64 -2.40 3.26
C MET A 155 11.60 -2.55 4.44
N THR A 156 11.97 -1.44 5.02
CA THR A 156 12.76 -1.41 6.25
C THR A 156 12.05 -0.54 7.25
N VAL A 157 12.13 -0.90 8.53
CA VAL A 157 11.69 -0.04 9.64
C VAL A 157 12.47 1.29 9.72
N GLY A 158 13.44 1.50 8.83
CA GLY A 158 14.51 2.47 8.99
C GLY A 158 15.76 1.69 9.41
N GLY A 159 16.98 2.08 9.06
CA GLY A 159 17.40 3.37 8.55
C GLY A 159 18.13 3.30 7.19
N GLY A 160 19.04 4.26 7.03
CA GLY A 160 20.08 4.18 6.01
C GLY A 160 20.90 2.88 6.10
N PRO A 161 21.84 2.66 5.18
CA PRO A 161 22.26 1.33 4.77
C PRO A 161 22.96 0.54 5.88
N ASP A 162 22.27 -0.42 6.49
CA ASP A 162 22.88 -1.66 6.98
C ASP A 162 21.93 -2.87 6.77
N PRO A 163 22.34 -3.89 6.00
CA PRO A 163 21.51 -5.05 5.68
C PRO A 163 21.55 -6.19 6.71
N ASN A 164 21.88 -5.96 8.00
CA ASN A 164 22.02 -7.06 8.97
C ASN A 164 21.52 -6.84 10.41
N ASP A 165 20.66 -5.87 10.72
CA ASP A 165 20.18 -5.72 12.09
C ASP A 165 18.65 -5.87 12.26
N GLY A 166 18.26 -6.95 12.96
CA GLY A 166 17.34 -6.77 14.09
C GLY A 166 18.09 -6.09 15.25
N PRO A 167 17.45 -5.83 16.41
CA PRO A 167 17.86 -4.79 17.37
C PRO A 167 19.38 -4.77 17.57
N SER A 168 20.01 -3.79 16.93
CA SER A 168 21.45 -3.65 16.78
C SER A 168 22.10 -3.57 18.15
N GLY A 169 23.14 -4.37 18.37
CA GLY A 169 23.95 -4.35 19.60
C GLY A 169 24.91 -3.16 19.68
N GLY A 170 24.44 -1.96 19.34
CA GLY A 170 25.18 -0.70 19.51
C GLY A 170 25.54 -0.43 20.97
N ALA A 171 26.48 0.50 21.21
CA ALA A 171 26.85 0.88 22.56
C ALA A 171 25.77 1.76 23.19
N SER A 172 25.05 1.19 24.17
CA SER A 172 24.06 1.91 24.99
C SER A 172 24.61 3.22 25.57
N VAL A 173 23.88 4.30 25.34
CA VAL A 173 24.09 5.66 25.83
C VAL A 173 23.17 5.90 27.02
N ILE A 174 23.77 6.43 28.09
CA ILE A 174 23.02 7.07 29.17
C ILE A 174 23.18 8.58 28.98
N GLY A 175 22.14 9.24 28.48
CA GLY A 175 22.13 10.66 28.15
C GLY A 175 21.21 11.43 29.10
N SER A 176 21.70 12.54 29.68
CA SER A 176 20.89 13.46 30.46
C SER A 176 21.14 14.88 29.97
N GLY A 177 20.07 15.60 29.70
CA GLY A 177 20.07 17.03 29.46
C GLY A 177 20.32 17.83 30.75
N THR A 178 20.03 19.12 30.65
CA THR A 178 20.16 20.13 31.68
C THR A 178 18.79 20.70 32.01
N ILE A 179 18.71 21.83 32.70
CA ILE A 179 17.41 22.50 32.97
C ILE A 179 17.00 23.48 31.87
N LEU A 180 17.65 23.39 30.70
CA LEU A 180 17.45 24.25 29.54
C LEU A 180 17.12 23.36 28.35
N ALA A 181 16.69 23.98 27.24
CA ALA A 181 16.47 23.25 26.00
C ALA A 181 17.75 22.58 25.49
N ASP A 182 17.67 21.27 25.29
CA ASP A 182 18.75 20.41 24.85
C ASP A 182 18.40 19.65 23.57
N VAL A 183 19.43 19.19 22.86
CA VAL A 183 19.31 18.25 21.75
C VAL A 183 20.05 16.99 22.15
N ILE A 184 19.30 15.90 22.31
CA ILE A 184 19.79 14.61 22.76
C ILE A 184 19.60 13.61 21.63
N THR A 185 20.66 12.88 21.30
CA THR A 185 20.63 11.84 20.27
C THR A 185 21.29 10.60 20.84
N GLY A 186 20.55 9.50 20.84
CA GLY A 186 21.08 8.19 21.15
C GLY A 186 21.88 7.61 19.98
N SER A 187 21.96 6.30 19.96
CA SER A 187 22.86 5.49 19.18
C SER A 187 22.07 4.42 18.44
N THR A 188 22.75 3.35 18.03
CA THR A 188 22.09 2.17 17.46
C THR A 188 21.91 1.07 18.51
N GLY A 189 21.91 1.39 19.80
CA GLY A 189 21.75 0.42 20.87
C GLY A 189 20.65 0.88 21.81
N ASN A 190 20.21 -0.01 22.71
CA ASN A 190 19.17 0.33 23.68
C ASN A 190 19.65 1.42 24.65
N ASP A 191 19.10 2.62 24.52
CA ASP A 191 19.55 3.81 25.21
C ASP A 191 18.62 4.22 26.36
N SER A 192 19.16 4.99 27.30
CA SER A 192 18.40 5.61 28.38
C SER A 192 18.64 7.11 28.35
N LEU A 193 17.64 7.86 27.89
CA LEU A 193 17.74 9.29 27.61
C LEU A 193 16.77 10.08 28.50
N SER A 194 17.22 11.24 29.01
CA SER A 194 16.42 12.13 29.83
C SER A 194 16.65 13.60 29.47
N GLY A 195 15.61 14.37 29.15
CA GLY A 195 15.71 15.82 28.87
C GLY A 195 15.87 16.67 30.14
N LEU A 196 15.12 16.33 31.20
CA LEU A 196 15.01 17.01 32.50
C LEU A 196 14.04 18.19 32.49
N ASP A 197 14.48 19.45 32.57
CA ASP A 197 13.58 20.60 32.41
C ASP A 197 14.02 21.31 31.14
N GLY A 198 13.11 21.81 30.31
CA GLY A 198 13.56 22.40 29.05
C GLY A 198 12.48 22.41 27.99
N ALA A 199 12.90 22.56 26.75
CA ALA A 199 12.06 22.25 25.61
C ALA A 199 12.98 21.47 24.70
N ASP A 200 12.99 20.17 24.89
CA ASP A 200 14.06 19.31 24.44
C ASP A 200 13.72 18.66 23.10
N THR A 201 14.74 18.35 22.32
CA THR A 201 14.61 17.51 21.13
C THR A 201 15.39 16.23 21.35
N ILE A 202 14.69 15.11 21.49
CA ILE A 202 15.27 13.83 21.84
C ILE A 202 15.02 12.81 20.73
N SER A 203 16.06 12.11 20.31
CA SER A 203 15.99 11.00 19.35
C SER A 203 16.65 9.78 19.98
N GLY A 204 15.93 8.66 20.08
CA GLY A 204 16.44 7.37 20.56
C GLY A 204 17.45 6.78 19.58
N GLY A 205 17.02 6.56 18.34
CA GLY A 205 17.88 6.02 17.28
C GLY A 205 17.41 4.63 16.88
N ASP A 206 18.32 3.66 16.84
CA ASP A 206 17.94 2.26 16.68
C ASP A 206 18.10 1.53 18.02
N GLY A 207 17.26 0.55 18.30
CA GLY A 207 17.29 -0.21 19.55
C GLY A 207 16.01 -0.02 20.36
N ASN A 208 15.90 -0.73 21.48
CA ASN A 208 14.75 -0.57 22.36
C ASN A 208 15.09 0.48 23.41
N ASP A 209 14.68 1.72 23.17
CA ASP A 209 15.08 2.86 23.97
C ASP A 209 14.12 3.14 25.12
N THR A 210 14.66 3.77 26.17
CA THR A 210 13.86 4.35 27.26
C THR A 210 14.10 5.84 27.31
N ILE A 211 13.08 6.61 26.94
CA ILE A 211 13.18 8.06 26.77
C ILE A 211 12.24 8.78 27.74
N ASN A 212 12.78 9.75 28.46
CA ASN A 212 12.03 10.67 29.32
C ASN A 212 12.26 12.11 28.83
N GLY A 213 11.20 12.78 28.36
CA GLY A 213 11.24 14.20 27.99
C GLY A 213 11.58 15.05 29.20
N GLY A 214 10.70 15.03 30.19
CA GLY A 214 10.90 15.70 31.46
C GLY A 214 9.84 16.78 31.66
N THR A 215 10.22 17.98 32.04
CA THR A 215 9.29 19.10 32.13
C THR A 215 9.54 20.10 31.01
N GLY A 216 8.45 20.66 30.50
CA GLY A 216 8.42 21.59 29.39
C GLY A 216 7.97 20.93 28.09
N ALA A 217 8.15 21.60 26.97
CA ALA A 217 7.49 21.20 25.72
C ALA A 217 8.49 20.49 24.81
N ASP A 218 8.41 19.16 24.76
CA ASP A 218 9.44 18.34 24.15
C ASP A 218 9.04 17.79 22.78
N ILE A 219 10.04 17.51 21.95
CA ILE A 219 9.92 16.78 20.70
C ILE A 219 10.71 15.49 20.85
N ILE A 220 10.02 14.36 20.82
CA ILE A 220 10.61 13.06 21.11
C ILE A 220 10.35 12.09 19.96
N SER A 221 11.41 11.44 19.48
CA SER A 221 11.35 10.34 18.52
C SER A 221 12.02 9.11 19.13
N GLY A 222 11.34 7.96 19.16
CA GLY A 222 11.92 6.68 19.54
C GLY A 222 12.91 6.21 18.47
N GLY A 223 12.40 6.03 17.25
CA GLY A 223 13.19 5.63 16.11
C GLY A 223 12.83 4.21 15.68
N THR A 224 13.78 3.29 15.68
CA THR A 224 13.50 1.88 15.36
C THR A 224 13.70 1.00 16.58
N GLY A 225 12.84 0.01 16.76
CA GLY A 225 12.85 -0.86 17.94
C GLY A 225 11.60 -0.65 18.79
N ASN A 226 11.50 -1.40 19.89
CA ASN A 226 10.34 -1.30 20.78
C ASN A 226 10.67 -0.32 21.90
N ASP A 227 10.20 0.92 21.75
CA ASP A 227 10.59 2.03 22.62
C ASP A 227 9.62 2.24 23.78
N ASN A 228 10.13 2.79 24.87
CA ASN A 228 9.35 3.23 26.01
C ASN A 228 9.57 4.73 26.22
N ILE A 229 8.58 5.52 25.84
CA ILE A 229 8.70 6.99 25.77
C ILE A 229 7.70 7.64 26.72
N SER A 230 8.20 8.59 27.51
CA SER A 230 7.40 9.37 28.46
C SER A 230 7.68 10.86 28.34
N GLY A 231 6.67 11.67 28.01
CA GLY A 231 6.76 13.14 27.97
C GLY A 231 6.95 13.78 29.36
N ILE A 232 6.24 13.23 30.37
CA ILE A 232 6.20 13.63 31.79
C ILE A 232 5.41 14.92 32.05
N GLY A 233 5.77 16.05 31.46
CA GLY A 233 4.98 17.25 31.67
C GLY A 233 5.23 18.40 30.73
N GLY A 234 4.20 18.89 30.07
CA GLY A 234 4.22 20.11 29.28
C GLY A 234 3.32 19.96 28.06
N PHE A 235 3.82 20.28 26.88
CA PHE A 235 3.12 20.01 25.62
C PHE A 235 4.10 19.23 24.77
N ASP A 236 3.88 17.93 24.64
CA ASP A 236 4.86 17.06 24.02
C ASP A 236 4.40 16.60 22.64
N LEU A 237 5.34 16.52 21.71
CA LEU A 237 5.20 15.83 20.44
C LEU A 237 5.99 14.53 20.50
N ILE A 238 5.29 13.40 20.57
CA ILE A 238 5.87 12.07 20.73
C ILE A 238 5.62 11.26 19.46
N TYR A 239 6.70 10.76 18.85
CA TYR A 239 6.68 9.82 17.74
C TYR A 239 7.41 8.53 18.15
N GLY A 240 6.72 7.40 18.18
CA GLY A 240 7.32 6.10 18.50
C GLY A 240 8.30 5.68 17.42
N GLY A 241 7.81 5.60 16.18
CA GLY A 241 8.63 5.34 15.01
C GLY A 241 8.28 4.00 14.39
N SER A 242 9.16 3.02 14.49
CA SER A 242 8.89 1.67 13.99
C SER A 242 9.23 0.63 15.03
N GLY A 243 8.28 -0.26 15.34
CA GLY A 243 8.38 -1.24 16.39
C GLY A 243 7.08 -1.28 17.18
N ASN A 244 7.04 -2.00 18.29
CA ASN A 244 5.87 -2.00 19.16
C ASN A 244 6.18 -1.13 20.38
N ASP A 245 5.72 0.10 20.34
CA ASP A 245 6.12 1.16 21.27
C ASP A 245 5.13 1.33 22.42
N SER A 246 5.62 1.85 23.53
CA SER A 246 4.83 2.25 24.69
C SER A 246 5.02 3.75 24.89
N LEU A 247 4.02 4.54 24.49
CA LEU A 247 4.08 6.00 24.46
C LEU A 247 3.15 6.60 25.53
N THR A 248 3.68 7.46 26.39
CA THR A 248 2.92 8.13 27.46
C THR A 248 3.18 9.64 27.48
N GLY A 249 2.15 10.47 27.24
CA GLY A 249 2.24 11.94 27.38
C GLY A 249 2.44 12.39 28.82
N ASN A 250 1.58 11.89 29.72
CA ASN A 250 1.46 12.27 31.15
C ASN A 250 0.73 13.60 31.36
N ASN A 251 1.42 14.68 31.78
CA ASN A 251 0.73 15.95 32.05
C ASN A 251 0.85 16.86 30.85
N GLY A 252 -0.25 17.18 30.17
CA GLY A 252 -0.11 18.04 29.02
C GLY A 252 -1.25 17.97 28.04
N ASN A 253 -1.11 18.71 26.95
CA ASN A 253 -1.98 18.52 25.80
C ASN A 253 -1.16 17.88 24.69
N ASP A 254 -0.87 16.59 24.82
CA ASP A 254 0.21 15.99 24.04
C ASP A 254 -0.27 15.53 22.66
N THR A 255 0.64 15.50 21.69
CA THR A 255 0.41 14.88 20.38
C THR A 255 1.24 13.60 20.31
N ILE A 256 0.56 12.46 20.17
CA ILE A 256 1.18 11.14 20.17
C ILE A 256 0.90 10.47 18.84
N VAL A 257 1.98 10.06 18.17
CA VAL A 257 1.97 9.28 16.94
C VAL A 257 2.71 7.98 17.25
N GLY A 258 2.00 6.84 17.25
CA GLY A 258 2.63 5.53 17.41
C GLY A 258 3.68 5.30 16.34
N GLY A 259 3.22 5.40 15.08
CA GLY A 259 4.03 5.03 13.94
C GLY A 259 3.79 3.56 13.64
N PHE A 260 4.75 2.92 13.00
CA PHE A 260 4.54 1.56 12.51
C PHE A 260 4.71 0.52 13.59
N GLY A 261 3.67 -0.27 13.78
CA GLY A 261 3.71 -1.48 14.58
C GLY A 261 2.46 -1.59 15.42
N ASN A 262 2.58 -2.20 16.59
CA ASN A 262 1.44 -2.38 17.50
C ASN A 262 1.73 -1.59 18.78
N ASP A 263 1.29 -0.34 18.80
CA ASP A 263 1.68 0.60 19.83
C ASP A 263 0.65 0.71 20.96
N SER A 264 1.14 1.01 22.15
CA SER A 264 0.34 1.34 23.32
C SER A 264 0.44 2.83 23.61
N LEU A 265 -0.63 3.57 23.35
CA LEU A 265 -0.69 5.02 23.42
C LEU A 265 -1.48 5.47 24.65
N THR A 266 -0.86 6.28 25.50
CA THR A 266 -1.47 6.83 26.72
C THR A 266 -1.29 8.35 26.72
N GLY A 267 -2.37 9.11 26.71
CA GLY A 267 -2.30 10.58 26.71
C GLY A 267 -1.91 11.13 28.08
N GLY A 268 -2.50 10.58 29.13
CA GLY A 268 -2.44 11.11 30.48
C GLY A 268 -3.48 12.21 30.71
N THR A 269 -3.18 13.14 31.61
CA THR A 269 -4.06 14.27 31.91
C THR A 269 -3.97 15.35 30.85
N GLY A 270 -5.08 16.05 30.60
CA GLY A 270 -5.16 17.13 29.61
C GLY A 270 -5.71 16.66 28.27
N SER A 271 -5.81 17.57 27.30
CA SER A 271 -6.49 17.29 26.02
C SER A 271 -5.48 16.86 24.96
N ASN A 272 -5.38 15.56 24.74
CA ASN A 272 -4.36 14.95 23.89
C ASN A 272 -4.87 14.68 22.47
N THR A 273 -3.93 14.49 21.55
CA THR A 273 -4.17 14.16 20.15
C THR A 273 -3.44 12.87 19.82
N PHE A 274 -4.17 11.82 19.48
CA PHE A 274 -3.62 10.58 18.94
C PHE A 274 -3.70 10.64 17.42
N GLN A 275 -2.55 10.81 16.78
CA GLN A 275 -2.48 11.01 15.34
C GLN A 275 -1.95 9.76 14.63
N PHE A 276 -2.69 9.32 13.63
CA PHE A 276 -2.40 8.19 12.78
C PHE A 276 -2.07 8.70 11.40
N LEU A 277 -0.82 8.49 10.95
CA LEU A 277 -0.34 8.95 9.64
C LEU A 277 -0.87 8.08 8.48
N SER A 278 -1.52 6.96 8.81
CA SER A 278 -2.15 6.07 7.87
C SER A 278 -3.33 5.37 8.54
N ILE A 279 -4.46 5.29 7.86
CA ILE A 279 -5.60 4.44 8.26
C ILE A 279 -5.29 2.93 8.17
N TYR A 280 -4.14 2.58 7.59
CA TYR A 280 -3.67 1.20 7.45
C TYR A 280 -2.68 0.79 8.53
N ASP A 281 -2.37 1.71 9.45
CA ASP A 281 -1.63 1.48 10.68
C ASP A 281 -2.58 0.82 11.69
N GLN A 282 -2.89 -0.44 11.39
CA GLN A 282 -3.83 -1.23 12.16
C GLN A 282 -3.07 -1.80 13.34
N GLN A 283 -3.65 -1.72 14.55
CA GLN A 283 -3.39 -2.55 15.76
C GLN A 283 -3.02 -1.74 17.01
N ASP A 284 -2.90 -0.42 16.93
CA ASP A 284 -2.63 0.40 18.10
C ASP A 284 -3.74 0.36 19.14
N VAL A 285 -3.33 0.57 20.38
CA VAL A 285 -4.18 0.59 21.56
C VAL A 285 -4.06 1.93 22.26
N ILE A 286 -5.12 2.72 22.23
CA ILE A 286 -5.24 3.91 23.09
C ILE A 286 -5.79 3.45 24.45
N THR A 287 -5.00 3.66 25.50
CA THR A 287 -5.27 3.08 26.81
C THR A 287 -6.23 3.93 27.64
N ASP A 288 -6.25 5.26 27.46
CA ASP A 288 -6.93 6.23 28.35
C ASP A 288 -7.74 7.31 27.60
N TYR A 289 -8.29 6.97 26.42
CA TYR A 289 -9.08 7.91 25.63
C TYR A 289 -10.27 8.53 26.40
N GLY A 290 -10.80 7.82 27.41
CA GLY A 290 -11.98 8.23 28.18
C GLY A 290 -11.75 9.44 29.11
N ALA A 291 -10.48 9.77 29.39
CA ALA A 291 -10.09 10.95 30.15
C ALA A 291 -10.02 12.19 29.23
N ASP A 292 -10.47 13.34 29.73
CA ASP A 292 -10.19 14.67 29.15
C ASP A 292 -10.54 14.87 27.66
N GLY A 293 -10.19 16.03 27.08
CA GLY A 293 -10.60 16.51 25.76
C GLY A 293 -9.94 15.81 24.56
N ASN A 294 -9.65 14.51 24.69
CA ASN A 294 -8.84 13.76 23.73
C ASN A 294 -9.46 13.70 22.33
N THR A 295 -8.59 13.72 21.32
CA THR A 295 -8.94 13.64 19.91
C THR A 295 -8.14 12.55 19.22
N ILE A 296 -8.76 11.88 18.25
CA ILE A 296 -8.10 10.96 17.32
C ILE A 296 -8.08 11.63 15.95
N VAL A 297 -6.93 11.63 15.29
CA VAL A 297 -6.73 12.25 13.99
C VAL A 297 -6.19 11.21 13.01
N PHE A 298 -6.91 10.97 11.93
CA PHE A 298 -6.45 10.16 10.81
C PHE A 298 -6.01 11.08 9.68
N ASP A 299 -4.73 10.98 9.31
CA ASP A 299 -4.25 11.54 8.05
C ASP A 299 -4.82 10.72 6.89
N ILE A 300 -5.55 11.40 6.00
CA ILE A 300 -6.14 10.82 4.80
C ILE A 300 -5.45 11.28 3.53
N THR A 301 -4.25 11.85 3.65
CA THR A 301 -3.43 12.22 2.49
C THR A 301 -3.20 10.99 1.61
N GLY A 302 -3.70 11.04 0.37
CA GLY A 302 -3.65 9.92 -0.57
C GLY A 302 -4.79 8.90 -0.47
N ALA A 303 -5.75 9.07 0.46
CA ALA A 303 -6.94 8.24 0.57
C ALA A 303 -8.15 8.93 -0.09
N SER A 304 -8.51 8.50 -1.31
CA SER A 304 -9.57 9.10 -2.13
C SER A 304 -11.00 8.87 -1.61
N ALA A 305 -11.19 8.08 -0.54
CA ALA A 305 -12.48 7.61 -0.04
C ALA A 305 -12.91 8.20 1.32
N PHE A 306 -12.19 9.21 1.82
CA PHE A 306 -12.51 9.83 3.10
C PHE A 306 -12.86 11.30 2.89
N THR A 307 -14.11 11.67 3.15
CA THR A 307 -14.51 13.06 3.39
C THR A 307 -14.99 13.16 4.83
N SER A 308 -14.69 14.29 5.49
CA SER A 308 -15.08 14.63 6.87
C SER A 308 -16.35 13.92 7.37
N LEU A 309 -16.27 13.33 8.57
CA LEU A 309 -17.43 12.76 9.26
C LEU A 309 -18.55 13.80 9.37
N GLY A 310 -19.79 13.40 9.06
CA GLY A 310 -20.95 14.23 9.39
C GLY A 310 -21.18 14.24 10.90
N SER A 311 -21.58 15.39 11.45
CA SER A 311 -21.95 15.62 12.86
C SER A 311 -23.08 14.68 13.33
N ALA A 312 -22.75 13.45 13.67
CA ALA A 312 -23.65 12.47 14.27
C ALA A 312 -23.13 12.03 15.64
N VAL A 313 -24.05 11.92 16.59
CA VAL A 313 -23.81 11.56 18.00
C VAL A 313 -23.58 10.05 18.10
N LEU A 314 -22.36 9.62 18.43
CA LEU A 314 -22.05 8.23 18.79
C LEU A 314 -22.61 7.85 20.17
N GLY A 315 -23.57 6.92 20.20
CA GLY A 315 -24.08 6.26 21.40
C GLY A 315 -23.36 4.96 21.73
N THR A 316 -23.42 4.55 22.99
CA THR A 316 -22.76 3.35 23.54
C THR A 316 -23.31 2.07 22.91
N THR A 317 -22.63 1.52 21.90
CA THR A 317 -22.39 0.07 21.63
C THR A 317 -22.24 -0.25 20.14
N THR A 318 -22.76 0.57 19.22
CA THR A 318 -22.54 0.41 17.78
C THR A 318 -22.77 1.74 17.07
N TYR A 319 -21.73 2.28 16.43
CA TYR A 319 -21.90 3.34 15.44
C TYR A 319 -21.74 2.78 14.04
N THR A 320 -22.48 3.35 13.10
CA THR A 320 -22.37 3.08 11.66
C THR A 320 -22.72 4.39 10.96
N GLY A 321 -21.72 5.23 10.72
CA GLY A 321 -21.87 6.51 10.05
C GLY A 321 -21.30 6.46 8.64
N ALA A 322 -22.09 6.84 7.65
CA ALA A 322 -21.64 6.89 6.26
C ALA A 322 -20.64 8.03 6.07
N ILE A 323 -19.49 7.71 5.49
CA ILE A 323 -18.53 8.66 4.91
C ILE A 323 -18.49 8.45 3.39
N ALA A 324 -17.97 9.40 2.62
CA ALA A 324 -17.95 9.30 1.16
C ALA A 324 -17.00 8.20 0.66
N GLY A 325 -17.47 6.95 0.68
CA GLY A 325 -16.68 5.78 0.33
C GLY A 325 -16.78 4.61 1.32
N GLY A 326 -17.57 4.71 2.40
CA GLY A 326 -17.67 3.64 3.40
C GLY A 326 -18.43 3.97 4.68
N TYR A 327 -18.29 3.12 5.71
CA TYR A 327 -18.81 3.35 7.06
C TYR A 327 -17.71 3.32 8.12
N LEU A 328 -17.75 4.22 9.10
CA LEU A 328 -16.96 4.08 10.34
C LEU A 328 -17.82 3.36 11.38
N THR A 329 -17.24 2.37 12.05
CA THR A 329 -17.90 1.58 13.09
C THR A 329 -17.10 1.58 14.38
N TYR A 330 -17.79 1.66 15.52
CA TYR A 330 -17.18 1.49 16.84
C TYR A 330 -17.97 0.44 17.62
N SER A 331 -17.34 -0.68 17.94
CA SER A 331 -17.97 -1.81 18.62
C SER A 331 -16.93 -2.58 19.42
N GLY A 332 -17.26 -2.96 20.66
CA GLY A 332 -16.38 -3.78 21.49
C GLY A 332 -15.02 -3.16 21.82
N GLY A 333 -14.91 -1.82 21.81
CA GLY A 333 -13.63 -1.13 22.02
C GLY A 333 -12.84 -0.85 20.75
N VAL A 334 -13.28 -1.32 19.58
CA VAL A 334 -12.51 -1.18 18.33
C VAL A 334 -13.19 -0.18 17.41
N LEU A 335 -12.41 0.77 16.89
CA LEU A 335 -12.80 1.66 15.80
C LEU A 335 -12.39 1.02 14.47
N SER A 336 -13.34 0.81 13.56
CA SER A 336 -13.11 0.11 12.29
C SER A 336 -13.69 0.86 11.10
N TYR A 337 -13.01 0.82 9.94
CA TYR A 337 -13.49 1.36 8.68
C TYR A 337 -13.97 0.26 7.72
N ASP A 338 -15.18 0.42 7.22
CA ASP A 338 -15.82 -0.42 6.21
C ASP A 338 -15.79 0.28 4.85
N ALA A 339 -14.83 -0.08 4.00
CA ALA A 339 -14.55 0.59 2.73
C ALA A 339 -15.53 0.26 1.59
N ASP A 340 -16.41 -0.74 1.73
CA ASP A 340 -17.35 -1.13 0.67
C ASP A 340 -18.76 -0.51 0.83
N GLY A 341 -19.00 0.18 1.95
CA GLY A 341 -20.28 0.81 2.23
C GLY A 341 -21.40 -0.18 2.51
N SER A 342 -21.10 -1.41 2.93
CA SER A 342 -22.09 -2.45 3.21
C SER A 342 -22.64 -2.44 4.65
N ALA A 343 -22.18 -1.50 5.48
CA ALA A 343 -22.52 -1.41 6.90
C ALA A 343 -22.22 -2.73 7.65
N GLY A 344 -21.11 -3.38 7.26
CA GLY A 344 -20.63 -4.62 7.88
C GLY A 344 -21.43 -5.88 7.56
N SER A 345 -22.19 -5.91 6.44
CA SER A 345 -23.03 -7.06 6.07
C SER A 345 -22.34 -8.06 5.13
N THR A 346 -21.27 -7.66 4.42
CA THR A 346 -20.61 -8.51 3.42
C THR A 346 -19.08 -8.57 3.49
N PHE A 347 -18.42 -7.62 4.17
CA PHE A 347 -16.95 -7.56 4.26
C PHE A 347 -16.45 -7.36 5.70
N SER A 348 -15.22 -7.81 5.98
CA SER A 348 -14.58 -7.63 7.29
C SER A 348 -14.13 -6.17 7.44
N PRO A 349 -14.66 -5.40 8.42
CA PRO A 349 -14.20 -4.04 8.67
C PRO A 349 -12.70 -4.02 8.96
N LEU A 350 -11.99 -2.99 8.49
CA LEU A 350 -10.59 -2.75 8.78
C LEU A 350 -10.48 -2.16 10.19
N ALA A 351 -9.88 -2.86 11.15
CA ALA A 351 -9.68 -2.34 12.50
C ALA A 351 -8.60 -1.27 12.48
N ILE A 352 -8.95 -0.03 12.80
CA ILE A 352 -8.03 1.11 12.72
C ILE A 352 -7.30 1.29 14.06
N VAL A 353 -8.04 1.33 15.17
CA VAL A 353 -7.47 1.50 16.51
C VAL A 353 -8.37 0.86 17.57
N THR A 354 -7.77 0.31 18.62
CA THR A 354 -8.47 -0.19 19.81
C THR A 354 -8.41 0.86 20.93
N VAL A 355 -9.54 1.08 21.59
CA VAL A 355 -9.66 1.91 22.78
C VAL A 355 -10.08 1.00 23.93
N THR A 356 -9.21 0.84 24.93
CA THR A 356 -9.44 -0.16 26.00
C THR A 356 -10.26 0.38 27.17
N GLU A 357 -10.34 1.70 27.34
CA GLU A 357 -11.18 2.28 28.37
C GLU A 357 -12.65 2.40 27.97
N THR A 358 -13.53 2.40 28.98
CA THR A 358 -14.94 2.69 28.74
C THR A 358 -15.06 4.14 28.30
N ILE A 359 -15.29 4.36 27.00
CA ILE A 359 -15.58 5.69 26.49
C ILE A 359 -16.90 6.17 27.11
N THR A 360 -16.81 7.11 28.04
CA THR A 360 -17.97 7.74 28.69
C THR A 360 -18.55 8.89 27.86
N ARG A 361 -17.76 9.38 26.89
CA ARG A 361 -18.07 10.50 26.02
C ARG A 361 -18.53 10.02 24.64
N THR A 362 -19.31 10.84 23.96
CA THR A 362 -19.70 10.59 22.58
C THR A 362 -18.52 10.90 21.63
N LEU A 363 -18.14 9.93 20.82
CA LEU A 363 -17.31 10.18 19.62
C LEU A 363 -18.12 11.02 18.62
N SER A 364 -17.47 11.83 17.79
CA SER A 364 -18.08 12.79 16.86
C SER A 364 -17.03 13.30 15.86
N ASP A 365 -17.46 14.11 14.90
CA ASP A 365 -16.60 14.85 13.97
C ASP A 365 -15.76 15.96 14.62
N THR A 366 -15.86 16.14 15.94
CA THR A 366 -15.04 17.11 16.70
C THR A 366 -13.91 16.45 17.49
N ASN A 367 -13.94 15.13 17.67
CA ASN A 367 -12.94 14.38 18.44
C ASN A 367 -12.45 13.11 17.73
N VAL A 368 -13.00 12.79 16.56
CA VAL A 368 -12.40 11.87 15.58
C VAL A 368 -12.37 12.60 14.25
N LEU A 369 -11.18 12.93 13.77
CA LEU A 369 -10.95 13.77 12.61
C LEU A 369 -10.34 12.95 11.48
N PHE A 370 -10.80 13.21 10.26
CA PHE A 370 -10.20 12.69 9.02
C PHE A 370 -9.82 13.89 8.17
N GLN A 371 -8.52 14.16 8.04
CA GLN A 371 -8.01 15.35 7.37
C GLN A 371 -6.75 15.04 6.57
N ALA A 372 -6.56 15.73 5.44
CA ALA A 372 -5.29 15.68 4.72
C ALA A 372 -4.32 16.63 5.42
N LEU A 373 -3.17 16.12 5.84
CA LEU A 373 -2.16 16.86 6.61
C LEU A 373 -0.95 17.30 5.77
#